data_AF-A0A183ALU9-F1
#
_entry.id   AF-A0A183ALU9-F1
#
_cell.length_a   1.000
_cell.length_b   1.000
_cell.length_c   1.000
_cell.angle_alpha   90.00
_cell.angle_beta   90.00
_cell.angle_gamma   90.00
#
_symmetry.space_group_name_H-M   'P 1'
#
loop_
_entity.id
_entity.type
_entity.pdbx_description
1 polymer ?
#
loop_
_entity_poly.entity_id
_entity_poly.type
_entity_poly.pdbx_seq_one_letter_code
_entity_poly.pdbx_strand_id
1 'polypeptide(L)'
;MALHPVTLCLICILTSSARLSSQPINVNGNQQLEYSRGNECVLERRVHELSDNLMNAQLQIRDLERQLAQARHESEHVCDMRREMSVREGNLFSPTEVAIKEHTRRVITECAEQRELCARLETRLAETAARLESTETIKAQARDEIERVERDNVALRDHVRRLECELTSSELNRDGHRADKERFFLYLCKLASKVKIDQGLAVRMDMTELQEAIQIRVGQLTSGEYTLLTDVQANADRVTGLNRTIKRLQDQLSSKEIQLSMWRDKAGKLEAEV
;
A
#
# COMPACT_ATOMS: atom_id res chain seq x y z
N MET A 1 -0.92 51.74 -18.39
CA MET A 1 -0.64 50.34 -17.98
C MET A 1 -0.09 50.39 -16.56
N ALA A 2 -0.96 50.22 -15.57
CA ALA A 2 -0.59 50.31 -14.15
C ALA A 2 -0.50 48.89 -13.59
N LEU A 3 0.69 48.50 -13.14
CA LEU A 3 0.98 47.21 -12.52
C LEU A 3 0.44 47.17 -11.08
N HIS A 4 -0.10 46.00 -10.71
CA HIS A 4 -0.81 45.73 -9.47
C HIS A 4 0.15 45.71 -8.25
N PRO A 5 -0.29 46.17 -7.05
CA PRO A 5 0.55 46.27 -5.84
C PRO A 5 1.08 44.95 -5.27
N VAL A 6 0.63 43.79 -5.77
CA VAL A 6 1.09 42.47 -5.30
C VAL A 6 2.49 42.13 -5.85
N THR A 7 2.86 42.67 -7.01
CA THR A 7 4.14 42.38 -7.68
C THR A 7 5.35 43.06 -7.02
N LEU A 8 5.15 44.16 -6.28
CA LEU A 8 6.22 44.85 -5.55
C LEU A 8 6.59 44.15 -4.23
N CYS A 9 5.69 43.33 -3.67
CA CYS A 9 5.96 42.62 -2.41
C CYS A 9 6.86 41.40 -2.59
N LEU A 10 6.78 40.71 -3.75
CA LEU A 10 7.63 39.55 -4.05
C LEU A 10 9.11 39.89 -4.32
N ILE A 11 9.42 41.12 -4.75
CA ILE A 11 10.81 41.53 -5.03
C ILE A 11 11.59 41.83 -3.73
N CYS A 12 10.93 42.26 -2.66
CA CYS A 12 11.59 42.47 -1.37
C CYS A 12 11.89 41.16 -0.62
N ILE A 13 11.11 40.10 -0.83
CA ILE A 13 11.37 38.80 -0.17
C ILE A 13 12.54 38.07 -0.84
N LEU A 14 12.69 38.19 -2.16
CA LEU A 14 13.76 37.49 -2.90
C LEU A 14 15.15 38.15 -2.78
N THR A 15 15.24 39.39 -2.30
CA THR A 15 16.53 40.08 -2.09
C THR A 15 17.12 39.89 -0.69
N SER A 16 16.36 39.35 0.26
CA SER A 16 16.84 39.09 1.63
C SER A 16 17.50 37.70 1.80
N SER A 17 17.47 36.85 0.78
CA SER A 17 18.01 35.47 0.86
C SER A 17 19.49 35.35 0.44
N ALA A 18 20.19 36.47 0.27
CA ALA A 18 21.57 36.49 -0.18
C ALA A 18 22.48 37.33 0.73
N ARG A 19 22.69 36.87 1.98
CA ARG A 19 23.94 37.11 2.74
C ARG A 19 23.93 36.41 4.09
N LEU A 20 25.13 35.89 4.43
CA LEU A 20 25.63 35.45 5.75
C LEU A 20 25.34 33.97 6.06
N SER A 21 26.27 33.03 5.88
CA SER A 21 27.58 32.89 6.56
C SER A 21 27.50 33.01 8.08
N SER A 22 27.42 31.84 8.73
CA SER A 22 28.23 31.40 9.88
C SER A 22 28.39 32.31 11.12
N GLN A 23 27.93 31.79 12.27
CA GLN A 23 28.14 32.18 13.69
C GLN A 23 27.13 33.16 14.33
N PRO A 24 27.01 33.19 15.68
CA PRO A 24 26.75 32.12 16.65
C PRO A 24 25.34 32.28 17.28
N ILE A 25 24.96 31.35 18.16
CA ILE A 25 23.64 31.16 18.75
C ILE A 25 23.10 32.44 19.46
N ASN A 26 22.06 33.08 18.91
CA ASN A 26 21.31 34.17 19.54
C ASN A 26 20.09 33.62 20.29
N VAL A 27 20.31 33.15 21.52
CA VAL A 27 19.28 32.52 22.39
C VAL A 27 18.16 33.52 22.76
N ASN A 28 18.47 34.81 22.90
CA ASN A 28 17.54 35.83 23.42
C ASN A 28 16.49 36.25 22.37
N GLY A 29 16.89 36.40 21.10
CA GLY A 29 15.96 36.71 20.01
C GLY A 29 14.99 35.55 19.72
N ASN A 30 15.47 34.31 19.80
CA ASN A 30 14.60 33.13 19.65
C ASN A 30 13.55 33.03 20.76
N GLN A 31 13.90 33.34 22.01
CA GLN A 31 12.96 33.31 23.13
C GLN A 31 11.84 34.35 23.00
N GLN A 32 12.16 35.57 22.53
CA GLN A 32 11.16 36.61 22.28
C GLN A 32 10.25 36.27 21.08
N LEU A 33 10.81 35.66 20.04
CA LEU A 33 10.03 35.17 18.89
C LEU A 33 9.10 34.02 19.29
N GLU A 34 9.55 33.10 20.15
CA GLU A 34 8.70 32.05 20.71
C GLU A 34 7.57 32.59 21.59
N TYR A 35 7.84 33.59 22.43
CA TYR A 35 6.80 34.25 23.23
C TYR A 35 5.77 34.99 22.36
N SER A 36 6.24 35.64 21.30
CA SER A 36 5.38 36.36 20.36
C SER A 36 4.51 35.41 19.54
N ARG A 37 5.07 34.28 19.08
CA ARG A 37 4.33 33.18 18.43
C ARG A 37 3.31 32.52 19.35
N GLY A 38 3.65 32.36 20.63
CA GLY A 38 2.73 31.85 21.64
C GLY A 38 1.52 32.78 21.81
N ASN A 39 1.75 34.09 21.90
CA ASN A 39 0.68 35.07 22.01
C ASN A 39 -0.17 35.16 20.73
N GLU A 40 0.46 35.09 19.56
CA GLU A 40 -0.23 35.01 18.27
C GLU A 40 -1.19 33.81 18.24
N CYS A 41 -0.72 32.62 18.63
CA CYS A 41 -1.55 31.41 18.70
C CYS A 41 -2.71 31.53 19.72
N VAL A 42 -2.53 32.25 20.83
CA VAL A 42 -3.61 32.52 21.79
C VAL A 42 -4.65 33.47 21.20
N LEU A 43 -4.21 34.55 20.55
CA LEU A 43 -5.10 35.51 19.91
C LEU A 43 -5.86 34.90 18.73
N GLU A 44 -5.21 34.07 17.92
CA GLU A 44 -5.85 33.30 16.86
C GLU A 44 -6.96 32.42 17.42
N ARG A 45 -6.68 31.63 18.47
CA ARG A 45 -7.73 30.82 19.12
C ARG A 45 -8.88 31.67 19.62
N ARG A 46 -8.60 32.83 20.22
CA ARG A 46 -9.65 33.74 20.72
C ARG A 46 -10.49 34.33 19.60
N VAL A 47 -9.89 34.64 18.45
CA VAL A 47 -10.60 35.13 17.25
C VAL A 47 -11.50 34.04 16.69
N HIS A 48 -11.04 32.79 16.64
CA HIS A 48 -11.87 31.66 16.21
C HIS A 48 -13.06 31.45 17.16
N GLU A 49 -12.83 31.42 18.47
CA GLU A 49 -13.91 31.32 19.47
C GLU A 49 -14.96 32.43 19.34
N LEU A 50 -14.53 33.68 19.18
CA LEU A 50 -15.45 34.80 19.02
C LEU A 50 -16.21 34.74 17.69
N SER A 51 -15.58 34.23 16.62
CA SER A 51 -16.22 34.03 15.32
C SER A 51 -17.28 32.94 15.39
N ASP A 52 -16.99 31.82 16.06
CA ASP A 52 -17.96 30.74 16.27
C ASP A 52 -19.14 31.21 17.13
N ASN A 53 -18.87 31.96 18.20
CA ASN A 53 -19.92 32.55 19.04
C ASN A 53 -20.80 33.54 18.27
N LEU A 54 -20.20 34.39 17.42
CA LEU A 54 -20.95 35.31 16.58
C LEU A 54 -21.83 34.56 15.57
N MET A 55 -21.30 33.52 14.94
CA MET A 55 -22.06 32.69 13.99
C MET A 55 -23.24 32.00 14.70
N ASN A 56 -23.01 31.43 15.89
CA ASN A 56 -24.06 30.80 16.69
C ASN A 56 -25.16 31.80 17.10
N ALA A 57 -24.77 33.00 17.54
CA ALA A 57 -25.73 34.05 17.88
C ALA A 57 -26.54 34.49 16.65
N GLN A 58 -25.92 34.60 15.48
CA GLN A 58 -26.63 34.93 14.23
C GLN A 58 -27.63 33.83 13.82
N LEU A 59 -27.29 32.56 14.00
CA LEU A 59 -28.20 31.45 13.75
C LEU A 59 -29.39 31.49 14.72
N GLN A 60 -29.14 31.72 16.01
CA GLN A 60 -30.20 31.85 17.01
C GLN A 60 -31.14 33.03 16.72
N ILE A 61 -30.62 34.19 16.29
CA ILE A 61 -31.44 35.34 15.89
C ILE A 61 -32.35 34.94 14.73
N ARG A 62 -31.81 34.27 13.69
CA ARG A 62 -32.62 33.82 12.55
C ARG A 62 -33.70 32.83 12.94
N ASP A 63 -33.42 31.92 13.88
CA ASP A 63 -34.41 30.97 14.38
C ASP A 63 -35.51 31.67 15.18
N LEU A 64 -35.17 32.63 16.04
CA LEU A 64 -36.15 33.43 16.78
C LEU A 64 -36.99 34.31 15.85
N GLU A 65 -36.41 34.89 14.81
CA GLU A 65 -37.15 35.64 13.79
C GLU A 65 -38.17 34.77 13.06
N ARG A 66 -37.80 33.53 12.71
CA ARG A 66 -38.73 32.56 12.11
C ARG A 66 -39.86 32.19 13.06
N GLN A 67 -39.54 31.90 14.32
CA GLN A 67 -40.55 31.58 15.33
C GLN A 67 -41.53 32.74 15.54
N LEU A 68 -41.04 33.98 15.58
CA LEU A 68 -41.86 35.17 15.76
C LEU A 68 -42.75 35.43 14.54
N ALA A 69 -42.23 35.24 13.32
CA ALA A 69 -43.02 35.33 12.09
C ALA A 69 -44.15 34.27 12.07
N GLN A 70 -43.84 33.05 12.49
CA GLN A 70 -44.83 31.97 12.59
C GLN A 70 -45.92 32.28 13.63
N ALA A 71 -45.54 32.72 14.83
CA ALA A 71 -46.49 33.09 15.87
C ALA A 71 -47.39 34.27 15.46
N ARG A 72 -46.86 35.24 14.71
CA ARG A 72 -47.66 36.34 14.15
C ARG A 72 -48.68 35.83 13.14
N HIS A 73 -48.27 34.96 12.22
CA HIS A 73 -49.17 34.36 11.23
C HIS A 73 -50.28 33.54 11.90
N GLU A 74 -49.96 32.73 12.91
CA GLU A 74 -50.95 31.97 13.67
C GLU A 74 -51.94 32.88 14.41
N SER A 75 -51.44 33.95 15.04
CA SER A 75 -52.30 34.94 15.71
C SER A 75 -53.22 35.68 14.73
N GLU A 76 -52.72 36.02 13.54
CA GLU A 76 -53.50 36.69 12.50
C GLU A 76 -54.61 35.77 11.96
N HIS A 77 -54.27 34.51 11.66
CA HIS A 77 -55.23 33.49 11.24
C HIS A 77 -56.35 33.27 12.27
N VAL A 78 -56.01 33.22 13.57
CA VAL A 78 -57.02 33.12 14.63
C VAL A 78 -57.90 34.38 14.71
N CYS A 79 -57.33 35.56 14.48
CA CYS A 79 -58.07 36.82 14.47
C CYS A 79 -59.06 36.87 13.30
N ASP A 80 -58.63 36.46 12.11
CA ASP A 80 -59.45 36.42 10.90
C ASP A 80 -60.61 35.43 11.04
N MET A 81 -60.32 34.21 11.47
CA MET A 81 -61.35 33.19 11.75
C MET A 81 -62.37 33.69 12.79
N ARG A 82 -61.93 34.41 13.83
CA ARG A 82 -62.85 35.01 14.82
C ARG A 82 -63.73 36.11 14.20
N ARG A 83 -63.18 36.95 13.32
CA ARG A 83 -63.96 37.98 12.62
C ARG A 83 -65.01 37.35 11.70
N GLU A 84 -64.65 36.30 10.96
CA GLU A 84 -65.57 35.57 10.08
C GLU A 84 -66.75 34.97 10.87
N MET A 85 -66.48 34.40 12.04
CA MET A 85 -67.52 33.88 12.95
C MET A 85 -68.44 34.99 13.46
N SER A 86 -67.88 36.13 13.88
CA SER A 86 -68.67 37.26 14.38
C SER A 86 -69.55 37.92 13.29
N VAL A 87 -69.06 38.01 12.06
CA VAL A 87 -69.84 38.51 10.91
C VAL A 87 -70.97 37.56 10.55
N ARG A 88 -70.75 36.24 10.63
CA ARG A 88 -71.81 35.24 10.46
C ARG A 88 -72.93 35.42 11.49
N GLU A 89 -72.60 35.65 12.76
CA GLU A 89 -73.59 35.84 13.83
C GLU A 89 -74.40 37.14 13.71
N GLY A 90 -73.78 38.23 13.25
CA GLY A 90 -74.43 39.56 13.16
C GLY A 90 -75.48 39.71 12.06
N ASN A 91 -75.46 38.87 11.01
CA ASN A 91 -76.30 39.02 9.83
C ASN A 91 -77.56 38.11 9.81
N LEU A 92 -77.88 37.41 10.92
CA LEU A 92 -78.76 36.24 10.87
C LEU A 92 -80.21 36.40 11.28
N PHE A 93 -80.64 37.54 11.85
CA PHE A 93 -81.98 37.60 12.43
C PHE A 93 -82.78 38.84 12.00
N SER A 94 -83.62 38.67 10.98
CA SER A 94 -84.95 39.28 11.03
C SER A 94 -85.90 38.27 11.70
N PRO A 95 -86.70 38.66 12.71
CA PRO A 95 -87.49 37.74 13.52
C PRO A 95 -88.78 37.31 12.79
N THR A 96 -88.64 36.90 11.53
CA THR A 96 -89.76 36.48 10.68
C THR A 96 -89.66 34.98 10.45
N GLU A 97 -90.78 34.27 10.51
CA GLU A 97 -90.85 32.80 10.36
C GLU A 97 -90.15 32.29 9.08
N VAL A 98 -90.27 33.03 7.98
CA VAL A 98 -89.63 32.70 6.70
C VAL A 98 -88.10 32.76 6.80
N ALA A 99 -87.56 33.79 7.47
CA ALA A 99 -86.11 33.94 7.66
C ALA A 99 -85.54 32.83 8.54
N ILE A 100 -86.28 32.42 9.58
CA ILE A 100 -85.92 31.30 10.46
C ILE A 100 -85.91 29.99 9.67
N LYS A 101 -86.97 29.69 8.89
CA LYS A 101 -87.05 28.48 8.07
C LYS A 101 -85.92 28.41 7.03
N GLU A 102 -85.59 29.54 6.40
CA GLU A 102 -84.52 29.61 5.41
C GLU A 102 -83.13 29.50 6.03
N HIS A 103 -82.92 30.09 7.22
CA HIS A 103 -81.70 29.87 7.98
C HIS A 103 -81.53 28.40 8.37
N THR A 104 -82.58 27.75 8.88
CA THR A 104 -82.55 26.32 9.21
C THR A 104 -82.20 25.47 7.99
N ARG A 105 -82.77 25.75 6.81
CA ARG A 105 -82.42 25.03 5.58
C ARG A 105 -80.95 25.21 5.21
N ARG A 106 -80.43 26.44 5.24
CA ARG A 106 -79.02 26.74 4.95
C ARG A 106 -78.07 26.03 5.92
N VAL A 107 -78.39 26.03 7.21
CA VAL A 107 -77.59 25.32 8.22
C VAL A 107 -77.61 23.80 7.96
N ILE A 108 -78.76 23.22 7.60
CA ILE A 108 -78.86 21.80 7.27
C ILE A 108 -77.99 21.44 6.06
N THR A 109 -78.02 22.25 4.99
CA THR A 109 -77.20 22.01 3.79
C THR A 109 -75.72 22.17 4.09
N GLU A 110 -75.32 23.23 4.80
CA GLU A 110 -73.93 23.45 5.20
C GLU A 110 -73.41 22.31 6.10
N CYS A 111 -74.21 21.85 7.07
CA CYS A 111 -73.85 20.70 7.88
C CYS A 111 -73.72 19.40 7.05
N ALA A 112 -74.53 19.22 6.00
CA ALA A 112 -74.42 18.05 5.13
C ALA A 112 -73.14 18.09 4.29
N GLU A 113 -72.83 19.24 3.69
CA GLU A 113 -71.59 19.48 2.93
C GLU A 113 -70.34 19.30 3.81
N GLN A 114 -70.37 19.83 5.03
CA GLN A 114 -69.28 19.65 6.00
C GLN A 114 -69.09 18.18 6.38
N ARG A 115 -70.16 17.42 6.61
CA ARG A 115 -70.06 15.96 6.87
C ARG A 115 -69.46 15.22 5.69
N GLU A 116 -69.84 15.54 4.45
CA GLU A 116 -69.27 14.92 3.26
C GLU A 116 -67.78 15.27 3.10
N LEU A 117 -67.40 16.51 3.40
CA LEU A 117 -66.00 16.92 3.42
C LEU A 117 -65.21 16.15 4.50
N CYS A 118 -65.74 16.04 5.73
CA CYS A 118 -65.12 15.26 6.80
C CYS A 118 -64.92 13.80 6.37
N ALA A 119 -65.94 13.15 5.79
CA ALA A 119 -65.83 11.78 5.30
C ALA A 119 -64.73 11.63 4.22
N ARG A 120 -64.61 12.58 3.30
CA ARG A 120 -63.52 12.60 2.29
C ARG A 120 -62.14 12.82 2.91
N LEU A 121 -62.04 13.59 3.98
CA LEU A 121 -60.78 13.81 4.67
C LEU A 121 -60.38 12.57 5.49
N GLU A 122 -61.34 11.90 6.12
CA GLU A 122 -61.12 10.64 6.85
C GLU A 122 -60.61 9.53 5.93
N THR A 123 -61.21 9.36 4.74
CA THR A 123 -60.73 8.36 3.77
C THR A 123 -59.32 8.68 3.30
N ARG A 124 -59.03 9.93 2.95
CA ARG A 124 -57.67 10.36 2.57
C ARG A 124 -56.67 10.15 3.70
N LEU A 125 -57.05 10.44 4.94
CA LEU A 125 -56.19 10.23 6.10
C LEU A 125 -55.87 8.74 6.27
N ALA A 126 -56.88 7.88 6.19
CA ALA A 126 -56.70 6.42 6.25
C ALA A 126 -55.78 5.90 5.12
N GLU A 127 -55.97 6.36 3.88
CA GLU A 127 -55.10 6.01 2.75
C GLU A 127 -53.65 6.46 2.98
N THR A 128 -53.44 7.68 3.47
CA THR A 128 -52.10 8.20 3.76
C THR A 128 -51.43 7.44 4.91
N ALA A 129 -52.18 7.07 5.94
CA ALA A 129 -51.68 6.26 7.06
C ALA A 129 -51.24 4.88 6.58
N ALA A 130 -52.07 4.20 5.78
CA ALA A 130 -51.71 2.89 5.23
C ALA A 130 -50.47 2.94 4.32
N ARG A 131 -50.32 4.01 3.52
CA ARG A 131 -49.11 4.23 2.72
C ARG A 131 -47.88 4.47 3.59
N LEU A 132 -48.01 5.22 4.68
CA LEU A 132 -46.91 5.47 5.61
C LEU A 132 -46.43 4.15 6.23
N GLU A 133 -47.34 3.33 6.78
CA GLU A 133 -47.01 2.03 7.35
C GLU A 133 -46.29 1.13 6.34
N SER A 134 -46.79 1.07 5.10
CA SER A 134 -46.14 0.34 4.01
C SER A 134 -44.71 0.84 3.76
N THR A 135 -44.50 2.15 3.69
CA THR A 135 -43.15 2.71 3.52
C THR A 135 -42.23 2.44 4.71
N GLU A 136 -42.75 2.45 5.94
CA GLU A 136 -41.99 2.14 7.14
C GLU A 136 -41.52 0.68 7.15
N THR A 137 -42.38 -0.26 6.74
CA THR A 137 -42.00 -1.68 6.63
C THR A 137 -40.92 -1.91 5.59
N ILE A 138 -41.03 -1.31 4.40
CA ILE A 138 -40.01 -1.39 3.35
C ILE A 138 -38.69 -0.77 3.84
N LYS A 139 -38.75 0.36 4.54
CA LYS A 139 -37.57 1.02 5.10
C LYS A 139 -36.90 0.15 6.16
N ALA A 140 -37.66 -0.55 7.01
CA ALA A 140 -37.10 -1.48 7.98
C ALA A 140 -36.36 -2.64 7.28
N GLN A 141 -37.00 -3.28 6.29
CA GLN A 141 -36.38 -4.35 5.50
C GLN A 141 -35.10 -3.90 4.79
N ALA A 142 -35.11 -2.69 4.21
CA ALA A 142 -33.92 -2.14 3.56
C ALA A 142 -32.77 -1.88 4.55
N ARG A 143 -33.07 -1.44 5.79
CA ARG A 143 -32.05 -1.28 6.84
C ARG A 143 -31.43 -2.62 7.23
N ASP A 144 -32.25 -3.66 7.44
CA ASP A 144 -31.77 -4.99 7.80
C ASP A 144 -30.84 -5.56 6.72
N GLU A 145 -31.17 -5.34 5.44
CA GLU A 145 -30.36 -5.77 4.32
C GLU A 145 -29.04 -4.98 4.22
N ILE A 146 -29.07 -3.66 4.45
CA ILE A 146 -27.85 -2.83 4.53
C ILE A 146 -26.94 -3.35 5.63
N GLU A 147 -27.45 -3.58 6.84
CA GLU A 147 -26.66 -4.09 7.97
C GLU A 147 -26.07 -5.47 7.68
N ARG A 148 -26.78 -6.32 6.94
CA ARG A 148 -26.27 -7.63 6.50
C ARG A 148 -25.11 -7.46 5.52
N VAL A 149 -25.29 -6.63 4.48
CA VAL A 149 -24.25 -6.38 3.47
C VAL A 149 -23.03 -5.70 4.10
N GLU A 150 -23.21 -4.79 5.05
CA GLU A 150 -22.11 -4.14 5.77
C GLU A 150 -21.28 -5.16 6.57
N ARG A 151 -21.93 -6.09 7.28
CA ARG A 151 -21.24 -7.19 7.99
C ARG A 151 -20.45 -8.08 7.03
N ASP A 152 -21.07 -8.48 5.91
CA ASP A 152 -20.42 -9.28 4.88
C ASP A 152 -19.20 -8.54 4.29
N ASN A 153 -19.33 -7.22 4.08
CA ASN A 153 -18.26 -6.39 3.54
C ASN A 153 -17.08 -6.27 4.51
N VAL A 154 -17.34 -6.11 5.82
CA VAL A 154 -16.29 -6.14 6.85
C VAL A 154 -15.57 -7.48 6.85
N ALA A 155 -16.30 -8.59 6.82
CA ALA A 155 -15.71 -9.94 6.79
C ALA A 155 -14.83 -10.16 5.53
N LEU A 156 -15.28 -9.68 4.37
CA LEU A 156 -14.52 -9.73 3.13
C LEU A 156 -13.26 -8.86 3.19
N ARG A 157 -13.34 -7.63 3.71
CA ARG A 157 -12.17 -6.76 3.90
C ARG A 157 -11.13 -7.40 4.81
N ASP A 158 -11.56 -8.02 5.90
CA ASP A 158 -10.65 -8.71 6.81
C ASP A 158 -10.04 -9.96 6.18
N HIS A 159 -10.79 -10.66 5.33
CA HIS A 159 -10.26 -11.79 4.57
C HIS A 159 -9.18 -11.34 3.57
N VAL A 160 -9.44 -10.26 2.82
CA VAL A 160 -8.46 -9.67 1.90
C VAL A 160 -7.19 -9.27 2.65
N ARG A 161 -7.31 -8.56 3.78
CA ARG A 161 -6.15 -8.17 4.60
C ARG A 161 -5.32 -9.38 5.05
N ARG A 162 -5.97 -10.47 5.49
CA ARG A 162 -5.25 -11.70 5.87
C ARG A 162 -4.46 -12.28 4.70
N LEU A 163 -5.08 -12.36 3.51
CA LEU A 163 -4.42 -12.87 2.31
C LEU A 163 -3.26 -11.97 1.86
N GLU A 164 -3.39 -10.64 1.97
CA GLU A 164 -2.31 -9.70 1.69
C GLU A 164 -1.13 -9.87 2.67
N CYS A 165 -1.42 -10.08 3.96
CA CYS A 165 -0.38 -10.41 4.96
C CYS A 165 0.30 -11.75 4.68
N GLU A 166 -0.45 -12.77 4.29
CA GLU A 166 0.10 -14.07 3.93
C GLU A 166 1.00 -13.97 2.68
N LEU A 167 0.55 -13.27 1.64
CA LEU A 167 1.31 -13.04 0.42
C LEU A 167 2.62 -12.30 0.70
N THR A 168 2.56 -11.18 1.42
CA THR A 168 3.77 -10.42 1.79
C THR A 168 4.74 -11.24 2.64
N SER A 169 4.24 -12.03 3.59
CA SER A 169 5.08 -12.95 4.39
C SER A 169 5.75 -14.02 3.52
N SER A 170 5.03 -14.55 2.54
CA SER A 170 5.54 -15.55 1.58
C SER A 170 6.62 -14.95 0.68
N GLU A 171 6.42 -13.74 0.17
CA GLU A 171 7.41 -13.02 -0.63
C GLU A 171 8.69 -12.78 0.17
N LEU A 172 8.59 -12.28 1.41
CA LEU A 172 9.74 -12.09 2.29
C LEU A 172 10.50 -13.40 2.54
N ASN A 173 9.79 -14.50 2.77
CA ASN A 173 10.41 -15.81 2.96
C ASN A 173 11.11 -16.30 1.68
N ARG A 174 10.51 -16.10 0.50
CA ARG A 174 11.12 -16.48 -0.79
C ARG A 174 12.39 -15.68 -1.06
N ASP A 175 12.37 -14.39 -0.79
CA ASP A 175 13.55 -13.52 -0.91
C ASP A 175 14.65 -13.92 0.08
N GLY A 176 14.28 -14.22 1.32
CA GLY A 176 15.19 -14.76 2.33
C GLY A 176 15.86 -16.06 1.86
N HIS A 177 15.06 -17.03 1.39
CA HIS A 177 15.57 -18.28 0.84
C HIS A 177 16.46 -18.09 -0.38
N ARG A 178 16.14 -17.14 -1.26
CA ARG A 178 16.98 -16.81 -2.42
C ARG A 178 18.33 -16.24 -1.99
N ALA A 179 18.34 -15.32 -1.03
CA ALA A 179 19.56 -14.74 -0.49
C ALA A 179 20.44 -15.78 0.24
N ASP A 180 19.82 -16.71 0.96
CA ASP A 180 20.53 -17.83 1.59
C ASP A 180 21.10 -18.78 0.54
N LYS A 181 20.32 -19.11 -0.51
CA LYS A 181 20.75 -19.94 -1.64
C LYS A 181 22.00 -19.36 -2.32
N GLU A 182 22.02 -18.06 -2.58
CA GLU A 182 23.18 -17.36 -3.14
C GLU A 182 24.39 -17.38 -2.18
N ARG A 183 24.17 -17.18 -0.88
CA ARG A 183 25.24 -17.26 0.14
C ARG A 183 25.86 -18.66 0.22
N PHE A 184 25.02 -19.71 0.22
CA PHE A 184 25.51 -21.09 0.21
C PHE A 184 26.24 -21.44 -1.08
N PHE A 185 25.74 -20.99 -2.23
CA PHE A 185 26.43 -21.19 -3.50
C PHE A 185 27.81 -20.53 -3.52
N LEU A 186 27.93 -19.29 -3.04
CA LEU A 186 29.22 -18.62 -2.89
C LEU A 186 30.18 -19.37 -1.94
N TYR A 187 29.65 -19.95 -0.87
CA TYR A 187 30.44 -20.79 0.03
C TYR A 187 30.94 -22.06 -0.67
N LEU A 188 30.09 -22.75 -1.44
CA LEU A 188 30.49 -23.90 -2.24
C LEU A 188 31.56 -23.52 -3.27
N CYS A 189 31.43 -22.39 -3.96
CA CYS A 189 32.47 -21.89 -4.87
C CYS A 189 33.81 -21.67 -4.16
N LYS A 190 33.81 -21.11 -2.94
CA LYS A 190 35.04 -20.95 -2.13
C LYS A 190 35.63 -22.31 -1.75
N LEU A 191 34.79 -23.29 -1.41
CA LEU A 191 35.22 -24.64 -1.05
C LEU A 191 35.80 -25.37 -2.27
N ALA A 192 35.18 -25.23 -3.44
CA ALA A 192 35.66 -25.73 -4.72
C ALA A 192 37.09 -25.24 -5.01
N SER A 193 37.36 -23.94 -4.79
CA SER A 193 38.73 -23.41 -4.93
C SER A 193 39.72 -24.10 -3.98
N LYS A 194 39.32 -24.41 -2.74
CA LYS A 194 40.18 -25.09 -1.75
C LYS A 194 40.49 -26.53 -2.11
N VAL A 195 39.56 -27.23 -2.76
CA VAL A 195 39.76 -28.62 -3.25
C VAL A 195 40.31 -28.67 -4.68
N LYS A 196 40.77 -27.53 -5.21
CA LYS A 196 41.38 -27.37 -6.54
C LYS A 196 40.45 -27.79 -7.69
N ILE A 197 39.15 -27.53 -7.57
CA ILE A 197 38.24 -27.54 -8.72
C ILE A 197 38.41 -26.20 -9.44
N ASP A 198 38.39 -26.24 -10.77
CA ASP A 198 38.52 -25.04 -11.60
C ASP A 198 37.41 -24.03 -11.29
N GLN A 199 37.78 -22.77 -11.07
CA GLN A 199 36.83 -21.72 -10.68
C GLN A 199 35.85 -21.38 -11.81
N GLY A 200 36.31 -21.41 -13.07
CA GLY A 200 35.48 -21.14 -14.23
C GLY A 200 34.43 -22.23 -14.46
N LEU A 201 34.79 -23.48 -14.17
CA LEU A 201 33.86 -24.61 -14.15
C LEU A 201 32.89 -24.50 -12.98
N ALA A 202 33.38 -24.27 -11.75
CA ALA A 202 32.56 -24.24 -10.54
C ALA A 202 31.42 -23.22 -10.58
N VAL A 203 31.68 -22.01 -11.10
CA VAL A 203 30.66 -20.94 -11.19
C VAL A 203 29.56 -21.26 -12.21
N ARG A 204 29.80 -22.18 -13.15
CA ARG A 204 28.83 -22.60 -14.17
C ARG A 204 27.97 -23.79 -13.75
N MET A 205 28.34 -24.47 -12.67
CA MET A 205 27.59 -25.61 -12.14
C MET A 205 26.41 -25.10 -11.33
N ASP A 206 25.33 -25.88 -11.31
CA ASP A 206 24.28 -25.65 -10.32
C ASP A 206 24.77 -26.02 -8.91
N MET A 207 23.99 -25.67 -7.88
CA MET A 207 24.40 -25.90 -6.49
C MET A 207 24.59 -27.39 -6.17
N THR A 208 23.75 -28.26 -6.73
CA THR A 208 23.74 -29.70 -6.46
C THR A 208 24.92 -30.37 -7.15
N GLU A 209 25.15 -30.04 -8.42
CA GLU A 209 26.29 -30.46 -9.22
C GLU A 209 27.60 -30.04 -8.54
N LEU A 210 27.68 -28.78 -8.10
CA LEU A 210 28.89 -28.27 -7.45
C LEU A 210 29.17 -28.98 -6.13
N GLN A 211 28.12 -29.24 -5.33
CA GLN A 211 28.23 -30.00 -4.09
C GLN A 211 28.75 -31.43 -4.36
N GLU A 212 28.17 -32.13 -5.34
CA GLU A 212 28.58 -33.49 -5.70
C GLU A 212 30.03 -33.53 -6.19
N ALA A 213 30.42 -32.59 -7.07
CA ALA A 213 31.79 -32.49 -7.56
C ALA A 213 32.80 -32.22 -6.44
N ILE A 214 32.47 -31.34 -5.49
CA ILE A 214 33.28 -31.11 -4.29
C ILE A 214 33.39 -32.41 -3.49
N GLN A 215 32.29 -33.13 -3.28
CA GLN A 215 32.27 -34.34 -2.47
C GLN A 215 33.12 -35.47 -3.09
N ILE A 216 33.01 -35.68 -4.40
CA ILE A 216 33.87 -36.60 -5.15
C ILE A 216 35.34 -36.19 -5.02
N ARG A 217 35.62 -34.89 -5.19
CA ARG A 217 36.97 -34.36 -5.13
C ARG A 217 37.61 -34.53 -3.75
N VAL A 218 36.86 -34.24 -2.69
CA VAL A 218 37.28 -34.48 -1.31
C VAL A 218 37.56 -35.97 -1.11
N GLY A 219 36.67 -36.85 -1.60
CA GLY A 219 36.87 -38.30 -1.58
C GLY A 219 38.23 -38.70 -2.15
N GLN A 220 38.54 -38.27 -3.38
CA GLN A 220 39.81 -38.54 -4.06
C GLN A 220 41.05 -38.01 -3.31
N LEU A 221 40.92 -36.86 -2.64
CA LEU A 221 42.00 -36.27 -1.84
C LEU A 221 42.23 -37.06 -0.55
N THR A 222 41.15 -37.54 0.07
CA THR A 222 41.22 -38.34 1.31
C THR A 222 41.67 -39.78 1.06
N SER A 223 41.31 -40.37 -0.08
CA SER A 223 41.74 -41.73 -0.48
C SER A 223 43.18 -41.76 -1.01
N GLY A 224 43.76 -40.60 -1.33
CA GLY A 224 45.09 -40.49 -1.95
C GLY A 224 45.12 -40.87 -3.44
N GLU A 225 43.99 -41.27 -4.02
CA GLU A 225 43.86 -41.68 -5.43
C GLU A 225 44.27 -40.56 -6.40
N TYR A 226 43.99 -39.30 -6.06
CA TYR A 226 44.37 -38.18 -6.91
C TYR A 226 45.89 -37.97 -6.97
N THR A 227 46.57 -38.12 -5.83
CA THR A 227 48.03 -38.01 -5.74
C THR A 227 48.68 -39.17 -6.50
N LEU A 228 48.13 -40.38 -6.35
CA LEU A 228 48.57 -41.56 -7.10
C LEU A 228 48.41 -41.39 -8.61
N LEU A 229 47.29 -40.84 -9.09
CA LEU A 229 47.09 -40.59 -10.53
C LEU A 229 48.10 -39.59 -11.11
N THR A 230 48.44 -38.54 -10.36
CA THR A 230 49.44 -37.56 -10.79
C THR A 230 50.86 -38.15 -10.78
N ASP A 231 51.19 -38.96 -9.77
CA ASP A 231 52.47 -39.67 -9.68
C ASP A 231 52.62 -40.75 -10.75
N VAL A 232 51.55 -41.46 -11.11
CA VAL A 232 51.56 -42.48 -12.17
C VAL A 232 51.90 -41.87 -13.52
N GLN A 233 51.30 -40.72 -13.88
CA GLN A 233 51.62 -40.04 -15.14
C GLN A 233 53.07 -39.53 -15.16
N ALA A 234 53.54 -38.92 -14.07
CA ALA A 234 54.93 -38.46 -13.97
C ALA A 234 55.93 -39.62 -14.01
N ASN A 235 55.59 -40.76 -13.42
CA ASN A 235 56.40 -41.98 -13.47
C ASN A 235 56.43 -42.59 -14.88
N ALA A 236 55.31 -42.57 -15.62
CA ALA A 236 55.26 -43.02 -17.02
C ALA A 236 56.19 -42.19 -17.92
N ASP A 237 56.22 -40.87 -17.72
CA ASP A 237 57.13 -39.96 -18.44
C ASP A 237 58.60 -40.23 -18.09
N ARG A 238 58.89 -40.53 -16.81
CA ARG A 238 60.24 -40.97 -16.38
C ARG A 238 60.65 -42.29 -17.03
N VAL A 239 59.77 -43.29 -17.05
CA VAL A 239 60.04 -44.61 -17.63
C VAL A 239 60.28 -44.50 -19.14
N THR A 240 59.46 -43.73 -19.85
CA THR A 240 59.68 -43.48 -21.28
C THR A 240 61.00 -42.76 -21.53
N GLY A 241 61.39 -41.81 -20.67
CA GLY A 241 62.71 -41.17 -20.70
C GLY A 241 63.85 -42.17 -20.52
N LEU A 242 63.78 -43.03 -19.50
CA LEU A 242 64.77 -44.08 -19.26
C LEU A 242 64.86 -45.07 -20.42
N ASN A 243 63.74 -45.46 -21.02
CA ASN A 243 63.73 -46.36 -22.19
C ASN A 243 64.47 -45.75 -23.39
N ARG A 244 64.35 -44.44 -23.64
CA ARG A 244 65.14 -43.76 -24.68
C ARG A 244 66.63 -43.81 -24.37
N THR A 245 67.02 -43.60 -23.11
CA THR A 245 68.42 -43.68 -22.69
C THR A 245 68.96 -45.10 -22.82
N ILE A 246 68.20 -46.12 -22.39
CA ILE A 246 68.58 -47.53 -22.54
C ILE A 246 68.78 -47.88 -24.02
N LYS A 247 67.85 -47.49 -24.89
CA LYS A 247 67.97 -47.73 -26.33
C LYS A 247 69.24 -47.11 -26.92
N ARG A 248 69.54 -45.86 -26.55
CA ARG A 248 70.78 -45.18 -26.95
C ARG A 248 72.03 -45.93 -26.47
N LEU A 249 72.04 -46.41 -25.23
CA LEU A 249 73.17 -47.17 -24.68
C LEU A 249 73.33 -48.53 -25.38
N GLN A 250 72.23 -49.20 -25.72
CA GLN A 250 72.25 -50.44 -26.50
C GLN A 250 72.80 -50.23 -27.92
N ASP A 251 72.40 -49.14 -28.60
CA ASP A 251 72.93 -48.78 -29.93
C ASP A 251 74.44 -48.47 -29.86
N GLN A 252 74.88 -47.81 -28.78
CA GLN A 252 76.31 -47.56 -28.55
C GLN A 252 77.08 -48.86 -28.29
N LEU A 253 76.51 -49.78 -27.50
CA LEU A 253 77.15 -51.06 -27.19
C LEU A 253 77.27 -51.93 -28.44
N SER A 254 76.21 -52.06 -29.23
CA SER A 254 76.24 -52.85 -30.48
C SER A 254 77.23 -52.27 -31.49
N SER A 255 77.32 -50.93 -31.60
CA SER A 255 78.35 -50.27 -32.40
C SER A 255 79.78 -50.63 -31.93
N LYS A 256 80.01 -50.67 -30.61
CA LYS A 256 81.30 -51.08 -30.03
C LYS A 256 81.59 -52.56 -30.22
N GLU A 257 80.60 -53.44 -30.13
CA GLU A 257 80.74 -54.87 -30.40
C GLU A 257 81.12 -55.14 -31.85
N ILE A 258 80.49 -54.44 -32.81
CA ILE A 258 80.85 -54.52 -34.23
C ILE A 258 82.31 -54.05 -34.43
N GLN A 259 82.70 -52.92 -33.80
CA GLN A 259 84.08 -52.46 -33.84
C GLN A 259 85.05 -53.52 -33.32
N LEU A 260 84.77 -54.12 -32.15
CA LEU A 260 85.60 -55.17 -31.56
C LEU A 260 85.68 -56.42 -32.45
N SER A 261 84.58 -56.83 -33.09
CA SER A 261 84.59 -57.95 -34.05
C SER A 261 85.53 -57.65 -35.21
N MET A 262 85.43 -56.45 -35.81
CA MET A 262 86.33 -56.05 -36.90
C MET A 262 87.80 -56.03 -36.47
N TRP A 263 88.10 -55.57 -35.25
CA TRP A 263 89.46 -55.60 -34.72
C TRP A 263 89.97 -57.03 -34.49
N ARG A 264 89.14 -57.93 -33.97
CA ARG A 264 89.47 -59.35 -33.82
C ARG A 264 89.71 -60.03 -35.16
N ASP A 265 88.85 -59.80 -36.15
CA ASP A 265 89.02 -60.34 -37.52
C ASP A 265 90.30 -59.83 -38.17
N LYS A 266 90.63 -58.55 -37.97
CA LYS A 266 91.86 -57.94 -38.48
C LYS A 266 93.10 -58.51 -37.78
N ALA A 267 93.04 -58.71 -36.46
CA ALA A 267 94.11 -59.35 -35.69
C ALA A 267 94.34 -60.79 -36.16
N GLY A 268 93.28 -61.59 -36.29
CA GLY A 268 93.39 -62.97 -36.78
C GLY A 268 93.94 -63.08 -38.21
N LYS A 269 93.60 -62.13 -39.10
CA LYS A 269 94.21 -62.06 -40.45
C LYS A 269 95.72 -61.76 -40.39
N LEU A 270 96.15 -60.85 -39.53
CA LEU A 270 97.57 -60.53 -39.34
C LEU A 270 98.34 -61.70 -38.71
N GLU A 271 97.71 -62.49 -37.84
CA GLU A 271 98.31 -63.70 -37.25
C GLU A 271 98.43 -64.87 -38.25
N ALA A 272 97.57 -64.93 -39.27
CA ALA A 272 97.62 -65.94 -40.33
C ALA A 272 98.61 -65.63 -41.47
N GLU A 273 99.14 -64.40 -41.52
CA GLU A 273 100.17 -63.95 -42.49
C GLU A 273 101.62 -64.12 -41.94
N VAL A 274 101.78 -64.63 -40.71
CA VAL A 274 103.05 -64.98 -40.05
C VAL A 274 103.25 -66.50 -40.06
#